data_AF-A0A3S4ENW6-F1
#
_entry.id   AF-A0A3S4ENW6-F1
#
_cell.length_a   1.000
_cell.length_b   1.000
_cell.length_c   1.000
_cell.angle_alpha   90.00
_cell.angle_beta   90.00
_cell.angle_gamma   90.00
#
_symmetry.space_group_name_H-M   'P 1'
#
loop_
_entity.id
_entity.type
_entity.pdbx_description
1 polymer ?
#
loop_
_entity_poly.entity_id
_entity_poly.type
_entity_poly.pdbx_seq_one_letter_code
_entity_poly.pdbx_strand_id
1 'polypeptide(L)'
;MQEDKDFYVCSLSNLVNIYKGLCMPADLPRFYLDLADLRLESAICLFHQRFSTNTVPRWPLAQPFRYLAHNGEINTITGNRQWARARTYKFQTPLIPDLHDAAPFVNETGSDSSSMDNMLELLLAGGMDIIRAMRLLVPPAWQNNPDMDPDLRAFFDFNSMHMEPWDGPAGIVMSDGRFAACNLDRNGLRPARYVITKDKLITCASEVGIWDYQPDEVVEKGRVGPGELMVIDTRGGRILHSAETDDDLKSRHPYKAWMEKNVRRLVPFEELPDEEVGSRELDDDLLASYQKQFNYSAEELDSVIRVLGENGQEAVGSMGDDTPFAVLSSQPRIIYDYFRQQFAQVTNPPIDPLREAHVMSLATSIGREMNVFCEAEGQAHRLSFKSPILLYSDFKQLTTMSEHHYRADWLDITFDVTETTLDATVKALCDKAEQMVRNGTVLLVLSDRNIAKNRLPVPAPMAVGAVQTRLVEQSLRCDANIIVETGSAAIRITLRYCSALAQRPSIRTWPTKRWGV
;
A
#
# COMPACT_ATOMS: atom_id res chain seq x y z
N MET A 1 9.11 1.29 -32.42
CA MET A 1 9.60 0.88 -31.08
C MET A 1 8.44 0.67 -30.12
N GLN A 2 7.54 1.63 -29.90
CA GLN A 2 6.45 1.50 -28.91
C GLN A 2 5.45 0.36 -29.18
N GLU A 3 5.27 -0.05 -30.45
CA GLU A 3 4.41 -1.19 -30.83
C GLU A 3 5.14 -2.54 -30.82
N ASP A 4 6.47 -2.55 -30.66
CA ASP A 4 7.25 -3.78 -30.64
C ASP A 4 7.25 -4.38 -29.23
N LYS A 5 6.58 -5.52 -29.08
CA LYS A 5 6.40 -6.20 -27.79
C LYS A 5 7.69 -6.80 -27.23
N ASP A 6 8.71 -6.99 -28.07
CA ASP A 6 9.98 -7.58 -27.68
C ASP A 6 11.08 -6.54 -27.46
N PHE A 7 10.83 -5.27 -27.81
CA PHE A 7 11.78 -4.19 -27.57
C PHE A 7 11.89 -3.87 -26.07
N TYR A 8 13.10 -3.99 -25.53
CA TYR A 8 13.39 -3.68 -24.13
C TYR A 8 14.81 -3.16 -23.97
N VAL A 9 14.95 -2.07 -23.21
CA VAL A 9 16.24 -1.47 -22.86
C VAL A 9 16.60 -1.88 -21.43
N CYS A 10 17.61 -2.73 -21.28
CA CYS A 10 18.08 -3.21 -19.97
C CYS A 10 18.66 -2.06 -19.13
N SER A 11 19.58 -1.31 -19.72
CA SER A 11 20.21 -0.13 -19.12
C SER A 11 20.57 0.85 -20.22
N LEU A 12 20.45 2.15 -19.94
CA LEU A 12 20.97 3.22 -20.77
C LEU A 12 21.55 4.28 -19.83
N SER A 13 22.78 4.05 -19.38
CA SER A 13 23.46 4.86 -18.38
C SER A 13 24.97 4.84 -18.63
N ASN A 14 25.66 5.88 -18.21
CA ASN A 14 27.12 5.94 -18.18
C ASN A 14 27.71 5.48 -16.83
N LEU A 15 26.87 5.12 -15.86
CA LEU A 15 27.28 4.68 -14.52
C LEU A 15 26.97 3.21 -14.26
N VAL A 16 25.86 2.70 -14.79
CA VAL A 16 25.36 1.34 -14.51
C VAL A 16 25.07 0.62 -15.82
N ASN A 17 25.65 -0.58 -15.97
CA ASN A 17 25.42 -1.46 -17.12
C ASN A 17 24.85 -2.80 -16.65
N ILE A 18 23.85 -3.32 -17.36
CA ILE A 18 23.15 -4.54 -16.97
C ILE A 18 23.31 -5.63 -18.03
N TYR A 19 24.02 -6.69 -17.65
CA TYR A 19 24.10 -7.93 -18.41
C TYR A 19 23.14 -8.95 -17.78
N LYS A 20 22.05 -9.26 -18.48
CA LYS A 20 21.05 -10.23 -18.03
C LYS A 20 20.62 -11.16 -19.15
N GLY A 21 20.19 -12.36 -18.82
CA GLY A 21 19.79 -13.34 -19.82
C GLY A 21 19.08 -14.55 -19.24
N LEU A 22 18.51 -15.34 -20.14
CA LEU A 22 17.84 -16.60 -19.81
C LEU A 22 18.84 -17.77 -19.85
N CYS A 23 19.86 -17.72 -19.01
CA CYS A 23 20.89 -18.74 -18.92
C CYS A 23 21.19 -19.09 -17.45
N MET A 24 21.89 -20.20 -17.24
CA MET A 24 22.41 -20.52 -15.91
C MET A 24 23.49 -19.50 -15.53
N PRO A 25 23.62 -19.13 -14.24
CA PRO A 25 24.64 -18.18 -13.81
C PRO A 25 26.06 -18.55 -14.25
N ALA A 26 26.39 -19.85 -14.23
CA ALA A 26 27.69 -20.37 -14.65
C ALA A 26 28.01 -20.15 -16.14
N ASP A 27 26.99 -19.98 -16.99
CA ASP A 27 27.14 -19.77 -18.43
C ASP A 27 27.10 -18.28 -18.81
N LEU A 28 26.81 -17.38 -17.88
CA LEU A 28 26.70 -15.94 -18.15
C LEU A 28 27.99 -15.35 -18.77
N PRO A 29 29.21 -15.67 -18.30
CA PRO A 29 30.45 -15.20 -18.93
C PRO A 29 30.74 -15.84 -20.29
N ARG A 30 30.12 -16.99 -20.60
CA ARG A 30 30.23 -17.64 -21.91
C ARG A 30 29.26 -17.03 -22.92
N PHE A 31 28.12 -16.53 -22.43
CA PHE A 31 27.10 -15.87 -23.24
C PHE A 31 27.50 -14.42 -23.56
N TYR A 32 27.92 -13.66 -22.55
CA TYR A 32 28.42 -12.30 -22.70
C TYR A 32 29.95 -12.29 -22.52
N LEU A 33 30.68 -12.35 -23.64
CA LEU A 33 32.14 -12.41 -23.63
C LEU A 33 32.81 -11.19 -22.97
N ASP A 34 32.12 -10.05 -22.96
CA ASP A 34 32.57 -8.84 -22.27
C ASP A 34 32.79 -9.08 -20.76
N LEU A 35 31.98 -9.95 -20.14
CA LEU A 35 32.12 -10.29 -18.71
C LEU A 35 33.38 -11.11 -18.42
N ALA A 36 33.97 -11.74 -19.43
CA ALA A 36 35.23 -12.45 -19.31
C ALA A 36 36.45 -11.57 -19.63
N ASP A 37 36.24 -10.33 -20.07
CA ASP A 37 37.30 -9.40 -20.42
C ASP A 37 37.86 -8.70 -19.17
N LEU A 38 39.19 -8.73 -19.00
CA LEU A 38 39.88 -8.13 -17.86
C LEU A 38 39.72 -6.61 -17.78
N ARG A 39 39.35 -5.94 -18.88
CA ARG A 39 39.10 -4.49 -18.91
C ARG A 39 37.77 -4.12 -18.23
N LEU A 40 36.87 -5.09 -18.03
CA LEU A 40 35.61 -4.86 -17.35
C LEU A 40 35.84 -4.89 -15.83
N GLU A 41 36.20 -3.73 -15.29
CA GLU A 41 36.37 -3.52 -13.86
C GLU A 41 35.19 -2.75 -13.28
N SER A 42 34.79 -3.09 -12.05
CA SER A 42 33.72 -2.37 -11.34
C SER A 42 33.96 -2.35 -9.84
N ALA A 43 33.59 -1.24 -9.20
CA ALA A 43 33.55 -1.12 -7.74
C ALA A 43 32.29 -1.76 -7.12
N ILE A 44 31.23 -1.94 -7.91
CA ILE A 44 29.93 -2.46 -7.47
C ILE A 44 29.48 -3.56 -8.43
N CYS A 45 29.07 -4.71 -7.90
CA CYS A 45 28.48 -5.79 -8.68
C CYS A 45 27.18 -6.25 -8.00
N LEU A 46 26.07 -6.19 -8.74
CA LEU A 46 24.79 -6.73 -8.34
C LEU A 46 24.50 -7.96 -9.22
N PHE A 47 24.10 -9.05 -8.58
CA PHE A 47 23.72 -10.27 -9.28
C PHE A 47 22.38 -10.77 -8.75
N HIS A 48 21.66 -11.51 -9.59
CA HIS A 48 20.39 -12.10 -9.22
C HIS A 48 20.11 -13.35 -10.03
N GLN A 49 19.58 -14.38 -9.37
CA GLN A 49 19.02 -15.56 -10.02
C GLN A 49 17.54 -15.67 -9.69
N ARG A 50 16.69 -15.68 -10.73
CA ARG A 50 15.24 -15.72 -10.57
C ARG A 50 14.72 -17.15 -10.60
N PHE A 51 13.85 -17.48 -9.65
CA PHE A 51 12.94 -18.61 -9.77
C PHE A 51 11.58 -18.11 -10.26
N SER A 52 11.00 -18.77 -11.27
CA SER A 52 9.75 -18.36 -11.91
C SER A 52 8.71 -19.46 -11.77
N THR A 53 7.47 -19.09 -11.47
CA THR A 53 6.31 -20.01 -11.51
C THR A 53 5.82 -20.26 -12.95
N ASN A 54 6.30 -19.47 -13.92
CA ASN A 54 5.97 -19.62 -15.33
C ASN A 54 7.03 -20.44 -16.08
N THR A 55 6.57 -21.31 -16.98
CA THR A 55 7.41 -22.15 -17.85
C THR A 55 7.88 -21.45 -19.12
N VAL A 56 7.23 -20.35 -19.52
CA VAL A 56 7.62 -19.56 -20.70
C VAL A 56 8.57 -18.45 -20.26
N PRO A 57 9.87 -18.52 -20.63
CA PRO A 57 10.83 -17.54 -20.17
C PRO A 57 10.71 -16.26 -21.02
N ARG A 58 10.86 -15.10 -20.37
CA ARG A 58 10.86 -13.79 -21.03
C ARG A 58 12.10 -13.00 -20.62
N TRP A 59 12.89 -12.59 -21.60
CA TRP A 59 14.14 -11.84 -21.39
C TRP A 59 13.97 -10.56 -20.54
N PRO A 60 12.95 -9.71 -20.77
CA PRO A 60 12.80 -8.47 -19.99
C PRO A 60 12.58 -8.72 -18.49
N LEU A 61 12.05 -9.88 -18.11
CA LEU A 61 11.76 -10.25 -16.72
C LEU A 61 12.96 -10.84 -15.97
N ALA A 62 14.08 -11.08 -16.65
CA ALA A 62 15.33 -11.36 -15.97
C ALA A 62 15.77 -10.13 -15.18
N GLN A 63 16.46 -10.37 -14.07
CA GLN A 63 16.99 -9.34 -13.18
C GLN A 63 18.53 -9.40 -13.18
N PRO A 64 19.24 -8.32 -12.82
CA PRO A 64 18.75 -7.06 -12.23
C PRO A 64 17.86 -6.20 -13.15
N PHE A 65 17.03 -5.34 -12.54
CA PHE A 65 16.43 -4.18 -13.19
C PHE A 65 17.36 -2.97 -13.07
N ARG A 66 16.91 -1.76 -13.43
CA ARG A 66 17.78 -0.60 -13.67
C ARG A 66 18.55 -0.18 -12.43
N TYR A 67 17.87 -0.18 -11.29
CA TYR A 67 18.44 0.19 -10.00
C TYR A 67 18.45 -0.96 -9.00
N LEU A 68 17.54 -1.93 -9.13
CA LEU A 68 17.38 -2.97 -8.11
C LEU A 68 17.33 -4.40 -8.65
N ALA A 69 17.70 -5.33 -7.76
CA ALA A 69 17.31 -6.72 -7.82
C ALA A 69 16.56 -7.11 -6.54
N HIS A 70 15.50 -7.89 -6.71
CA HIS A 70 14.55 -8.22 -5.67
C HIS A 70 14.36 -9.74 -5.58
N ASN A 71 14.75 -10.29 -4.43
CA ASN A 71 14.44 -11.64 -4.01
C ASN A 71 13.19 -11.62 -3.14
N GLY A 72 12.04 -12.04 -3.67
CA GLY A 72 10.79 -11.87 -2.94
C GLY A 72 9.56 -11.76 -3.82
N GLU A 73 8.45 -11.31 -3.22
CA GLU A 73 7.18 -11.03 -3.88
C GLU A 73 6.48 -9.86 -3.19
N ILE A 74 6.09 -8.85 -3.96
CA ILE A 74 5.32 -7.70 -3.43
C ILE A 74 3.84 -8.05 -3.45
N ASN A 75 3.28 -8.39 -2.28
CA ASN A 75 1.89 -8.84 -2.16
C ASN A 75 0.87 -7.69 -2.25
N THR A 76 1.33 -6.44 -2.12
CA THR A 76 0.52 -5.22 -2.22
C THR A 76 0.47 -4.63 -3.63
N ILE A 77 1.08 -5.30 -4.63
CA ILE A 77 1.41 -4.72 -5.93
C ILE A 77 0.22 -4.11 -6.68
N THR A 78 -0.97 -4.72 -6.60
CA THR A 78 -2.17 -4.21 -7.26
C THR A 78 -2.56 -2.83 -6.73
N GLY A 79 -2.53 -2.65 -5.40
CA GLY A 79 -2.81 -1.37 -4.75
C GLY A 79 -1.74 -0.33 -5.11
N ASN A 80 -0.48 -0.72 -5.05
CA ASN A 80 0.65 0.17 -5.36
C ASN A 80 0.60 0.69 -6.80
N ARG A 81 0.29 -0.17 -7.78
CA ARG A 81 0.10 0.23 -9.18
C ARG A 81 -1.07 1.21 -9.34
N GLN A 82 -2.19 0.94 -8.67
CA GLN A 82 -3.36 1.82 -8.73
C GLN A 82 -3.08 3.20 -8.10
N TRP A 83 -2.33 3.25 -6.99
CA TRP A 83 -1.90 4.51 -6.39
C TRP A 83 -0.88 5.26 -7.23
N ALA A 84 0.10 4.56 -7.80
CA ALA A 84 1.04 5.16 -8.76
C ALA A 84 0.28 5.83 -9.91
N ARG A 85 -0.72 5.16 -10.47
CA ARG A 85 -1.62 5.74 -11.49
C ARG A 85 -2.40 6.94 -10.94
N ALA A 86 -3.03 6.81 -9.77
CA ALA A 86 -3.81 7.89 -9.16
C ALA A 86 -2.97 9.14 -8.86
N ARG A 87 -1.69 8.98 -8.51
CA ARG A 87 -0.74 10.06 -8.20
C ARG A 87 -0.02 10.63 -9.42
N THR A 88 -0.23 10.09 -10.62
CA THR A 88 0.48 10.53 -11.85
C THR A 88 0.52 12.05 -11.99
N TYR A 89 -0.59 12.73 -11.75
CA TYR A 89 -0.70 14.19 -11.88
C TYR A 89 -0.07 15.00 -10.73
N LYS A 90 0.17 14.37 -9.58
CA LYS A 90 0.81 14.99 -8.40
C LYS A 90 2.33 14.96 -8.50
N PHE A 91 2.90 14.02 -9.26
CA PHE A 91 4.34 13.90 -9.45
C PHE A 91 4.85 15.03 -10.33
N GLN A 92 5.41 16.06 -9.70
CA GLN A 92 5.98 17.22 -10.37
C GLN A 92 7.36 17.52 -9.81
N THR A 93 8.35 17.68 -10.68
CA THR A 93 9.70 18.04 -10.26
C THR A 93 10.25 19.11 -11.18
N PRO A 94 10.92 20.15 -10.66
CA PRO A 94 11.57 21.16 -11.49
C PRO A 94 12.72 20.58 -12.33
N LEU A 95 13.22 19.37 -11.99
CA LEU A 95 14.32 18.71 -12.70
C LEU A 95 13.89 18.15 -14.07
N ILE A 96 12.60 17.79 -14.21
CA ILE A 96 12.05 17.17 -15.42
C ILE A 96 10.68 17.84 -15.68
N PRO A 97 10.65 19.01 -16.34
CA PRO A 97 9.40 19.76 -16.56
C PRO A 97 8.35 19.00 -17.40
N ASP A 98 8.81 18.11 -18.28
CA ASP A 98 8.05 17.25 -19.17
C ASP A 98 7.83 15.83 -18.61
N LEU A 99 7.99 15.64 -17.29
CA LEU A 99 7.90 14.33 -16.64
C LEU A 99 6.63 13.56 -17.03
N HIS A 100 5.49 14.24 -17.16
CA HIS A 100 4.22 13.60 -17.49
C HIS A 100 4.17 12.95 -18.88
N ASP A 101 5.05 13.32 -19.81
CA ASP A 101 5.15 12.69 -21.13
C ASP A 101 5.68 11.25 -21.03
N ALA A 102 6.35 10.91 -19.92
CA ALA A 102 6.82 9.56 -19.61
C ALA A 102 5.76 8.68 -18.90
N ALA A 103 4.56 9.20 -18.62
CA ALA A 103 3.50 8.40 -18.03
C ALA A 103 3.00 7.30 -19.00
N PRO A 104 2.61 6.11 -18.53
CA PRO A 104 2.54 5.69 -17.13
C PRO A 104 3.93 5.39 -16.53
N PHE A 105 4.15 5.83 -15.29
CA PHE A 105 5.45 5.69 -14.62
C PHE A 105 5.75 4.28 -14.12
N VAL A 106 4.72 3.49 -13.84
CA VAL A 106 4.85 2.14 -13.31
C VAL A 106 4.14 1.18 -14.25
N ASN A 107 4.78 0.04 -14.51
CA ASN A 107 4.15 -1.04 -15.24
C ASN A 107 2.86 -1.50 -14.56
N GLU A 108 1.73 -1.47 -15.28
CA GLU A 108 0.44 -1.92 -14.76
C GLU A 108 0.30 -3.44 -14.76
N THR A 109 1.15 -4.15 -15.51
CA THR A 109 1.15 -5.61 -15.65
C THR A 109 2.56 -6.17 -15.59
N GLY A 110 2.70 -7.50 -15.47
CA GLY A 110 4.00 -8.16 -15.42
C GLY A 110 4.60 -8.19 -14.02
N SER A 111 5.94 -8.22 -13.94
CA SER A 111 6.66 -8.38 -12.66
C SER A 111 6.43 -7.22 -11.71
N ASP A 112 6.13 -7.59 -10.47
CA ASP A 112 6.11 -6.74 -9.28
C ASP A 112 7.44 -6.00 -9.05
N SER A 113 8.56 -6.73 -9.06
CA SER A 113 9.92 -6.17 -8.94
C SER A 113 10.21 -5.11 -10.00
N SER A 114 9.77 -5.34 -11.24
CA SER A 114 9.91 -4.36 -12.32
C SER A 114 9.12 -3.09 -12.05
N SER A 115 7.95 -3.21 -11.43
CA SER A 115 7.09 -2.07 -11.10
C SER A 115 7.71 -1.24 -9.95
N MET A 116 8.32 -1.92 -8.98
CA MET A 116 9.05 -1.27 -7.90
C MET A 116 10.29 -0.55 -8.41
N ASP A 117 11.03 -1.14 -9.35
CA ASP A 117 12.17 -0.49 -10.02
C ASP A 117 11.76 0.78 -10.76
N ASN A 118 10.62 0.78 -11.46
CA ASN A 118 10.14 1.98 -12.13
C ASN A 118 9.74 3.09 -11.16
N MET A 119 9.11 2.73 -10.03
CA MET A 119 8.79 3.71 -9.00
C MET A 119 10.08 4.26 -8.36
N LEU A 120 11.07 3.42 -8.06
CA LEU A 120 12.36 3.87 -7.56
C LEU A 120 13.05 4.81 -8.55
N GLU A 121 13.08 4.44 -9.83
CA GLU A 121 13.61 5.28 -10.92
C GLU A 121 12.90 6.64 -10.99
N LEU A 122 11.57 6.68 -10.90
CA LEU A 122 10.80 7.92 -10.84
C LEU A 122 11.22 8.80 -9.64
N LEU A 123 11.36 8.20 -8.45
CA LEU A 123 11.74 8.92 -7.25
C LEU A 123 13.15 9.51 -7.36
N LEU A 124 14.11 8.73 -7.87
CA LEU A 124 15.48 9.16 -8.09
C LEU A 124 15.57 10.25 -9.16
N ALA A 125 14.91 10.06 -10.31
CA ALA A 125 14.87 11.02 -11.40
C ALA A 125 14.20 12.34 -10.99
N GLY A 126 13.22 12.28 -10.09
CA GLY A 126 12.59 13.47 -9.53
C GLY A 126 13.41 14.18 -8.45
N GLY A 127 14.58 13.66 -8.09
CA GLY A 127 15.57 14.32 -7.23
C GLY A 127 15.73 13.75 -5.82
N MET A 128 15.09 12.61 -5.51
CA MET A 128 15.33 11.94 -4.24
C MET A 128 16.64 11.17 -4.25
N ASP A 129 17.32 11.09 -3.11
CA ASP A 129 18.38 10.13 -2.92
C ASP A 129 17.84 8.72 -2.67
N ILE A 130 18.67 7.71 -2.93
CA ILE A 130 18.31 6.29 -2.84
C ILE A 130 17.88 5.87 -1.43
N ILE A 131 18.43 6.50 -0.39
CA ILE A 131 18.14 6.17 1.00
C ILE A 131 16.71 6.62 1.33
N ARG A 132 16.38 7.89 1.04
CA ARG A 132 15.02 8.42 1.22
C ARG A 132 14.01 7.64 0.37
N ALA A 133 14.30 7.44 -0.92
CA ALA A 133 13.38 6.75 -1.83
C ALA A 133 13.03 5.34 -1.32
N MET A 134 14.02 4.57 -0.86
CA MET A 134 13.76 3.25 -0.29
C MET A 134 13.06 3.28 1.05
N ARG A 135 13.38 4.24 1.93
CA ARG A 135 12.66 4.39 3.20
C ARG A 135 11.20 4.76 3.01
N LEU A 136 10.85 5.41 1.90
CA LEU A 136 9.46 5.68 1.50
C LEU A 136 8.77 4.44 0.92
N LEU A 137 9.44 3.70 0.04
CA LEU A 137 8.88 2.51 -0.60
C LEU A 137 8.75 1.32 0.36
N VAL A 138 9.81 1.03 1.13
CA VAL A 138 9.89 -0.12 2.04
C VAL A 138 10.28 0.37 3.45
N PRO A 139 9.38 1.10 4.13
CA PRO A 139 9.63 1.58 5.48
C PRO A 139 9.65 0.41 6.49
N PRO A 140 10.49 0.49 7.54
CA PRO A 140 10.43 -0.45 8.66
C PRO A 140 9.06 -0.41 9.35
N ALA A 141 8.79 -1.37 10.24
CA ALA A 141 7.62 -1.31 11.10
C ALA A 141 7.77 -0.14 12.10
N TRP A 142 7.10 0.98 11.81
CA TRP A 142 7.26 2.24 12.56
C TRP A 142 6.04 2.61 13.41
N GLN A 143 4.82 2.28 12.99
CA GLN A 143 3.59 2.75 13.64
C GLN A 143 3.49 2.33 15.11
N ASN A 144 3.74 1.05 15.41
CA ASN A 144 3.54 0.45 16.74
C ASN A 144 4.86 0.07 17.42
N ASN A 145 6.01 0.53 16.92
CA ASN A 145 7.30 0.27 17.55
C ASN A 145 7.51 1.22 18.74
N PRO A 146 7.56 0.76 20.00
CA PRO A 146 7.70 1.64 21.17
C PRO A 146 9.09 2.28 21.28
N ASP A 147 10.13 1.61 20.75
CA ASP A 147 11.53 2.02 20.88
C ASP A 147 11.96 2.99 19.76
N MET A 148 11.06 3.29 18.81
CA MET A 148 11.36 4.20 17.72
C MET A 148 11.38 5.65 18.17
N ASP A 149 12.49 6.32 17.86
CA ASP A 149 12.72 7.74 18.02
C ASP A 149 11.52 8.59 17.54
N PRO A 150 11.02 9.55 18.34
CA PRO A 150 9.85 10.35 17.97
C PRO A 150 10.01 11.21 16.71
N ASP A 151 11.22 11.72 16.44
CA ASP A 151 11.48 12.54 15.25
C ASP A 151 11.50 11.65 14.00
N LEU A 152 12.09 10.46 14.10
CA LEU A 152 12.04 9.45 13.04
C LEU A 152 10.61 8.97 12.78
N ARG A 153 9.82 8.76 13.83
CA ARG A 153 8.39 8.43 13.69
C ARG A 153 7.65 9.54 12.95
N ALA A 154 7.93 10.80 13.27
CA ALA A 154 7.32 11.93 12.59
C ALA A 154 7.71 12.01 11.10
N PHE A 155 8.95 11.65 10.74
CA PHE A 155 9.38 11.52 9.34
C PHE A 155 8.54 10.47 8.59
N PHE A 156 8.37 9.28 9.16
CA PHE A 156 7.55 8.23 8.51
C PHE A 156 6.07 8.60 8.47
N ASP A 157 5.54 9.19 9.55
CA ASP A 157 4.15 9.64 9.61
C ASP A 157 3.87 10.69 8.52
N PHE A 158 4.74 11.70 8.39
CA PHE A 158 4.65 12.73 7.35
C PHE A 158 4.58 12.11 5.94
N ASN A 159 5.49 11.20 5.62
CA ASN A 159 5.59 10.60 4.29
C ASN A 159 4.52 9.53 4.01
N SER A 160 3.94 8.90 5.04
CA SER A 160 2.98 7.79 4.89
C SER A 160 1.68 8.16 4.14
N MET A 161 1.35 9.46 4.09
CA MET A 161 0.21 9.97 3.34
C MET A 161 0.50 10.07 1.83
N HIS A 162 1.77 10.16 1.44
CA HIS A 162 2.20 10.38 0.05
C HIS A 162 2.76 9.12 -0.60
N MET A 163 3.07 8.10 0.18
CA MET A 163 3.53 6.80 -0.29
C MET A 163 3.07 5.68 0.64
N GLU A 164 2.28 4.74 0.12
CA GLU A 164 2.02 3.48 0.80
C GLU A 164 3.21 2.52 0.69
N PRO A 165 3.43 1.67 1.71
CA PRO A 165 4.49 0.66 1.66
C PRO A 165 4.27 -0.36 0.54
N TRP A 166 5.33 -0.64 -0.21
CA TRP A 166 5.43 -1.74 -1.16
C TRP A 166 5.79 -3.01 -0.39
N ASP A 167 4.78 -3.59 0.25
CA ASP A 167 4.92 -4.67 1.21
C ASP A 167 4.92 -6.06 0.58
N GLY A 168 5.48 -7.02 1.32
CA GLY A 168 5.72 -8.41 0.92
C GLY A 168 7.12 -8.87 1.32
N PRO A 169 7.42 -10.19 1.29
CA PRO A 169 8.78 -10.67 1.50
C PRO A 169 9.71 -10.03 0.48
N ALA A 170 10.73 -9.30 0.93
CA ALA A 170 11.62 -8.59 0.04
C ALA A 170 13.04 -8.52 0.60
N GLY A 171 13.96 -9.19 -0.10
CA GLY A 171 15.39 -8.91 -0.02
C GLY A 171 15.80 -8.11 -1.25
N ILE A 172 16.07 -6.83 -1.07
CA ILE A 172 16.34 -5.90 -2.18
C ILE A 172 17.80 -5.48 -2.12
N VAL A 173 18.52 -5.69 -3.21
CA VAL A 173 19.83 -5.10 -3.43
C VAL A 173 19.72 -4.07 -4.55
N MET A 174 20.40 -2.95 -4.40
CA MET A 174 20.24 -1.82 -5.31
C MET A 174 21.50 -0.98 -5.46
N SER A 175 21.59 -0.23 -6.57
CA SER A 175 22.66 0.73 -6.78
C SER A 175 22.26 1.83 -7.76
N ASP A 176 22.70 3.05 -7.49
CA ASP A 176 22.63 4.20 -8.41
C ASP A 176 23.98 4.47 -9.12
N GLY A 177 24.95 3.57 -8.98
CA GLY A 177 26.32 3.71 -9.48
C GLY A 177 27.30 4.35 -8.49
N ARG A 178 26.82 4.99 -7.41
CA ARG A 178 27.67 5.44 -6.29
C ARG A 178 27.45 4.60 -5.04
N PHE A 179 26.19 4.47 -4.66
CA PHE A 179 25.80 3.71 -3.49
C PHE A 179 25.47 2.28 -3.91
N ALA A 180 25.87 1.31 -3.11
CA ALA A 180 25.29 -0.03 -3.13
C ALA A 180 24.50 -0.21 -1.83
N ALA A 181 23.27 -0.69 -1.89
CA ALA A 181 22.46 -0.85 -0.69
C ALA A 181 21.76 -2.21 -0.67
N CYS A 182 21.53 -2.71 0.55
CA CYS A 182 20.72 -3.87 0.83
C CYS A 182 19.63 -3.48 1.83
N ASN A 183 18.39 -3.71 1.46
CA ASN A 183 17.21 -3.46 2.27
C ASN A 183 16.41 -4.75 2.44
N LEU A 184 15.92 -4.97 3.66
CA LEU A 184 14.93 -6.00 3.92
C LEU A 184 13.56 -5.38 4.21
N ASP A 185 12.53 -6.12 3.84
CA ASP A 185 11.15 -5.83 4.23
C ASP A 185 10.99 -5.69 5.75
N ARG A 186 9.90 -5.04 6.16
CA ARG A 186 9.59 -4.75 7.57
C ARG A 186 9.61 -5.97 8.50
N ASN A 187 9.37 -7.16 7.98
CA ASN A 187 9.31 -8.40 8.75
C ASN A 187 10.60 -9.24 8.59
N GLY A 188 11.50 -8.86 7.67
CA GLY A 188 12.74 -9.57 7.38
C GLY A 188 12.47 -11.00 6.89
N LEU A 189 11.49 -11.17 6.00
CA LEU A 189 11.03 -12.49 5.53
C LEU A 189 12.02 -13.16 4.57
N ARG A 190 13.06 -12.46 4.15
CA ARG A 190 14.13 -12.96 3.29
C ARG A 190 15.49 -12.84 3.98
N PRO A 191 16.37 -13.85 3.82
CA PRO A 191 17.70 -13.77 4.39
C PRO A 191 18.59 -12.81 3.58
N ALA A 192 19.36 -12.00 4.31
CA ALA A 192 20.48 -11.23 3.75
C ALA A 192 21.65 -11.28 4.74
N ARG A 193 22.78 -11.83 4.27
CA ARG A 193 24.01 -12.03 5.04
C ARG A 193 25.13 -11.28 4.35
N TYR A 194 26.05 -10.74 5.13
CA TYR A 194 27.22 -10.07 4.58
C TYR A 194 28.52 -10.52 5.23
N VAL A 195 29.60 -10.46 4.45
CA VAL A 195 30.98 -10.71 4.87
C VAL A 195 31.84 -9.53 4.46
N ILE A 196 32.64 -9.02 5.39
CA ILE A 196 33.62 -7.95 5.16
C ILE A 196 35.02 -8.56 5.28
N THR A 197 35.87 -8.32 4.30
CA THR A 197 37.25 -8.81 4.26
C THR A 197 38.26 -7.71 4.61
N LYS A 198 39.51 -8.11 4.89
CA LYS A 198 40.64 -7.19 5.16
C LYS A 198 40.93 -6.24 4.00
N ASP A 199 40.69 -6.70 2.77
CA ASP A 199 40.82 -5.91 1.54
C ASP A 199 39.64 -4.97 1.30
N LYS A 200 38.73 -4.84 2.27
CA LYS A 200 37.53 -3.99 2.24
C LYS A 200 36.52 -4.40 1.17
N LEU A 201 36.57 -5.64 0.68
CA LEU A 201 35.48 -6.21 -0.11
C LEU A 201 34.32 -6.58 0.82
N ILE A 202 33.13 -6.16 0.41
CA ILE A 202 31.88 -6.43 1.09
C ILE A 202 31.03 -7.28 0.16
N THR A 203 30.69 -8.47 0.61
CA THR A 203 29.83 -9.38 -0.15
C THR A 203 28.54 -9.58 0.61
N CYS A 204 27.42 -9.19 0.00
CA CYS A 204 26.08 -9.38 0.55
C CYS A 204 25.29 -10.35 -0.34
N ALA A 205 24.70 -11.38 0.26
CA ALA A 205 23.96 -12.42 -0.44
C ALA A 205 22.87 -13.03 0.43
N SER A 206 21.97 -13.80 -0.21
CA SER A 206 20.91 -14.52 0.50
C SER A 206 21.45 -15.63 1.42
N GLU A 207 22.66 -16.13 1.16
CA GLU A 207 23.29 -17.22 1.90
C GLU A 207 24.75 -16.90 2.22
N VAL A 208 25.32 -17.59 3.21
CA VAL A 208 26.76 -17.56 3.51
C VAL A 208 27.48 -18.65 2.70
N GLY A 209 28.74 -18.42 2.36
CA GLY A 209 29.56 -19.42 1.65
C GLY A 209 29.45 -19.37 0.12
N ILE A 210 28.93 -18.26 -0.45
CA ILE A 210 28.93 -18.05 -1.90
C ILE A 210 30.33 -17.82 -2.51
N TRP A 211 31.32 -17.58 -1.64
CA TRP A 211 32.72 -17.40 -2.00
C TRP A 211 33.60 -18.03 -0.93
N ASP A 212 34.72 -18.61 -1.35
CA ASP A 212 35.63 -19.39 -0.51
C ASP A 212 36.66 -18.49 0.19
N TYR A 213 36.18 -17.65 1.12
CA TYR A 213 37.05 -16.79 1.93
C TYR A 213 37.89 -17.63 2.88
N GLN A 214 39.20 -17.34 2.97
CA GLN A 214 40.01 -17.91 4.03
C GLN A 214 39.63 -17.27 5.38
N PRO A 215 39.62 -18.04 6.50
CA PRO A 215 39.20 -17.52 7.80
C PRO A 215 39.98 -16.28 8.26
N ASP A 216 41.24 -16.15 7.87
CA ASP A 216 42.10 -15.02 8.19
C ASP A 216 41.85 -13.79 7.30
N GLU A 217 41.15 -13.90 6.18
CA GLU A 217 40.75 -12.77 5.33
C GLU A 217 39.53 -12.02 5.89
N VAL A 218 38.70 -12.71 6.69
CA VAL A 218 37.42 -12.18 7.15
C VAL A 218 37.59 -11.29 8.38
N VAL A 219 37.09 -10.06 8.29
CA VAL A 219 37.02 -9.09 9.39
C VAL A 219 35.70 -9.20 10.13
N GLU A 220 34.59 -9.27 9.41
CA GLU A 220 33.25 -9.26 9.99
C GLU A 220 32.30 -10.18 9.20
N LYS A 221 31.39 -10.84 9.92
CA LYS A 221 30.22 -11.51 9.33
C LYS A 221 28.98 -11.00 10.03
N GLY A 222 27.99 -10.56 9.25
CA GLY A 222 26.75 -10.01 9.78
C GLY A 222 25.52 -10.43 8.98
N ARG A 223 24.40 -9.80 9.32
CA ARG A 223 23.12 -9.95 8.62
C ARG A 223 22.42 -8.60 8.57
N VAL A 224 21.62 -8.40 7.54
CA VAL A 224 20.64 -7.31 7.51
C VAL A 224 19.38 -7.84 8.20
N GLY A 225 18.86 -7.08 9.16
CA GLY A 225 17.68 -7.40 9.95
C GLY A 225 16.36 -6.89 9.35
N PRO A 226 15.22 -7.24 9.96
CA PRO A 226 13.90 -6.74 9.55
C PRO A 226 13.85 -5.22 9.46
N GLY A 227 13.46 -4.67 8.31
CA GLY A 227 13.36 -3.24 8.08
C GLY A 227 14.70 -2.48 8.09
N GLU A 228 15.84 -3.17 8.14
CA GLU A 228 17.14 -2.53 8.08
C GLU A 228 17.52 -2.12 6.66
N LEU A 229 18.32 -1.06 6.56
CA LEU A 229 18.90 -0.57 5.32
C LEU A 229 20.41 -0.43 5.54
N MET A 230 21.19 -1.28 4.88
CA MET A 230 22.65 -1.19 4.85
C MET A 230 23.06 -0.50 3.56
N VAL A 231 23.81 0.60 3.65
CA VAL A 231 24.25 1.38 2.48
C VAL A 231 25.78 1.47 2.47
N ILE A 232 26.38 1.23 1.31
CA ILE A 232 27.81 1.36 1.08
C ILE A 232 28.03 2.56 0.15
N ASP A 233 28.69 3.61 0.64
CA ASP A 233 29.15 4.72 -0.18
C ASP A 233 30.53 4.39 -0.75
N THR A 234 30.59 3.99 -2.02
CA THR A 234 31.87 3.64 -2.66
C THR A 234 32.77 4.84 -2.90
N ARG A 235 32.19 6.06 -3.00
CA ARG A 235 32.96 7.29 -3.16
C ARG A 235 33.55 7.76 -1.83
N GLY A 236 32.78 7.62 -0.74
CA GLY A 236 33.20 7.96 0.61
C GLY A 236 34.02 6.87 1.31
N GLY A 237 33.96 5.62 0.82
CA GLY A 237 34.63 4.46 1.41
C GLY A 237 34.08 4.07 2.77
N ARG A 238 32.77 4.27 3.00
CA ARG A 238 32.11 4.05 4.30
C ARG A 238 30.84 3.21 4.16
N ILE A 239 30.54 2.46 5.22
CA ILE A 239 29.27 1.76 5.39
C ILE A 239 28.41 2.64 6.28
N LEU A 240 27.21 2.98 5.81
CA LEU A 240 26.17 3.66 6.56
C LEU A 240 25.19 2.61 7.05
N HIS A 241 25.02 2.53 8.37
CA HIS A 241 24.04 1.67 9.00
C HIS A 241 22.71 2.41 9.19
N SER A 242 21.63 1.65 9.39
CA SER A 242 20.27 2.17 9.57
C SER A 242 20.20 3.40 10.49
N ALA A 243 20.87 3.36 11.65
CA ALA A 243 20.85 4.48 12.60
C ALA A 243 21.39 5.79 12.01
N GLU A 244 22.52 5.75 11.30
CA GLU A 244 23.11 6.95 10.67
C GLU A 244 22.23 7.46 9.54
N THR A 245 21.64 6.56 8.74
CA THR A 245 20.71 6.95 7.67
C THR A 245 19.40 7.51 8.20
N ASP A 246 18.90 6.97 9.31
CA ASP A 246 17.64 7.39 9.92
C ASP A 246 17.80 8.73 10.63
N ASP A 247 18.96 8.98 11.26
CA ASP A 247 19.31 10.26 11.86
C ASP A 247 19.48 11.37 10.81
N ASP A 248 20.07 11.06 9.65
CA ASP A 248 20.10 12.00 8.51
C ASP A 248 18.66 12.33 8.06
N LEU A 249 17.84 11.32 7.77
CA LEU A 249 16.49 11.55 7.25
C LEU A 249 15.59 12.35 8.20
N LYS A 250 15.59 12.01 9.50
CA LYS A 250 14.75 12.70 10.48
C LYS A 250 15.21 14.15 10.75
N SER A 251 16.49 14.47 10.51
CA SER A 251 17.06 15.79 10.77
C SER A 251 16.95 16.78 9.61
N ARG A 252 16.62 16.33 8.39
CA ARG A 252 16.49 17.19 7.19
C ARG A 252 15.43 18.28 7.35
N HIS A 253 14.33 17.98 8.03
CA HIS A 253 13.23 18.90 8.27
C HIS A 253 12.63 18.72 9.67
N PRO A 254 11.99 19.75 10.25
CA PRO A 254 11.37 19.65 11.57
C PRO A 254 10.00 18.95 11.48
N TYR A 255 9.98 17.70 10.99
CA TYR A 255 8.75 16.94 10.76
C TYR A 255 7.87 16.87 12.00
N LYS A 256 8.46 16.63 13.17
CA LYS A 256 7.72 16.57 14.42
C LYS A 256 6.94 17.85 14.70
N ALA A 257 7.57 19.01 14.54
CA ALA A 257 6.90 20.30 14.73
C ALA A 257 5.77 20.52 13.70
N TRP A 258 6.00 20.12 12.44
CA TRP A 258 4.96 20.18 11.40
C TRP A 258 3.77 19.28 11.73
N MET A 259 4.05 18.06 12.21
CA MET A 259 3.02 17.08 12.54
C MET A 259 2.23 17.50 13.79
N GLU A 260 2.90 17.97 14.85
CA GLU A 260 2.23 18.46 16.07
C GLU A 260 1.31 19.65 15.81
N LYS A 261 1.70 20.53 14.88
CA LYS A 261 0.92 21.72 14.54
C LYS A 261 -0.25 21.44 13.61
N ASN A 262 -0.09 20.52 12.64
CA ASN A 262 -1.02 20.39 11.51
C ASN A 262 -1.82 19.09 11.49
N VAL A 263 -1.43 18.07 12.27
CA VAL A 263 -2.19 16.82 12.38
C VAL A 263 -3.28 16.95 13.43
N ARG A 264 -4.51 16.67 13.02
CA ARG A 264 -5.65 16.56 13.92
C ARG A 264 -5.86 15.09 14.28
N ARG A 265 -6.12 14.83 15.57
CA ARG A 265 -6.45 13.50 16.08
C ARG A 265 -7.87 13.54 16.64
N LEU A 266 -8.63 12.48 16.38
CA LEU A 266 -9.96 12.33 16.96
C LEU A 266 -9.84 12.06 18.46
N VAL A 267 -10.76 12.62 19.23
CA VAL A 267 -10.90 12.31 20.65
C VAL A 267 -11.46 10.89 20.75
N PRO A 268 -10.77 9.97 21.45
CA PRO A 268 -11.25 8.60 21.64
C PRO A 268 -12.64 8.57 22.28
N PHE A 269 -13.43 7.57 21.90
CA PHE A 269 -14.77 7.36 22.43
C PHE A 269 -14.82 7.37 23.96
N GLU A 270 -13.83 6.76 24.61
CA GLU A 270 -13.76 6.61 26.07
C GLU A 270 -13.51 7.93 26.80
N GLU A 271 -13.05 8.96 26.09
CA GLU A 271 -12.75 10.29 26.62
C GLU A 271 -13.87 11.30 26.32
N LEU A 272 -14.89 10.92 25.55
CA LEU A 272 -16.00 11.78 25.19
C LEU A 272 -17.07 11.80 26.29
N PRO A 273 -17.74 12.95 26.51
CA PRO A 273 -18.94 13.02 27.34
C PRO A 273 -20.08 12.14 26.76
N ASP A 274 -20.92 11.56 27.64
CA ASP A 274 -22.04 10.70 27.23
C ASP A 274 -23.01 11.37 26.23
N GLU A 275 -23.14 12.69 26.29
CA GLU A 275 -23.98 13.48 25.38
C GLU A 275 -23.44 13.51 23.92
N GLU A 276 -22.14 13.28 23.74
CA GLU A 276 -21.45 13.35 22.44
C GLU A 276 -21.30 11.98 21.76
N VAL A 277 -21.49 10.91 22.52
CA VAL A 277 -21.43 9.50 22.08
C VAL A 277 -22.52 9.15 21.05
N GLY A 278 -23.62 9.91 21.06
CA GLY A 278 -24.77 9.70 20.19
C GLY A 278 -25.79 8.73 20.78
N SER A 279 -27.02 8.81 20.28
CA SER A 279 -28.12 7.97 20.73
C SER A 279 -28.75 7.25 19.53
N ARG A 280 -29.47 6.16 19.82
CA ARG A 280 -30.27 5.46 18.81
C ARG A 280 -31.27 6.43 18.16
N GLU A 281 -31.16 6.64 16.85
CA GLU A 281 -32.04 7.53 16.08
C GLU A 281 -33.24 6.79 15.46
N LEU A 282 -33.10 5.50 15.12
CA LEU A 282 -34.14 4.70 14.48
C LEU A 282 -35.01 4.02 15.52
N ASP A 283 -36.33 4.17 15.44
CA ASP A 283 -37.28 3.35 16.23
C ASP A 283 -37.26 1.87 15.80
N ASP A 284 -38.01 1.02 16.49
CA ASP A 284 -38.01 -0.43 16.25
C ASP A 284 -38.54 -0.80 14.85
N ASP A 285 -39.61 -0.13 14.40
CA ASP A 285 -40.26 -0.42 13.11
C ASP A 285 -39.41 0.02 11.92
N LEU A 286 -38.77 1.19 12.02
CA LEU A 286 -37.87 1.72 11.01
C LEU A 286 -36.57 0.90 10.96
N LEU A 287 -36.02 0.53 12.11
CA LEU A 287 -34.85 -0.36 12.17
C LEU A 287 -35.13 -1.71 11.52
N ALA A 288 -36.29 -2.33 11.82
CA ALA A 288 -36.68 -3.60 11.20
C ALA A 288 -36.85 -3.47 9.67
N SER A 289 -37.37 -2.34 9.21
CA SER A 289 -37.49 -2.04 7.77
C SER A 289 -36.10 -1.93 7.09
N TYR A 290 -35.15 -1.26 7.73
CA TYR A 290 -33.77 -1.12 7.23
C TYR A 290 -33.04 -2.46 7.24
N GLN A 291 -33.12 -3.21 8.34
CA GLN A 291 -32.57 -4.55 8.45
C GLN A 291 -33.08 -5.46 7.32
N LYS A 292 -34.39 -5.42 7.05
CA LYS A 292 -34.98 -6.16 5.94
C LYS A 292 -34.46 -5.69 4.58
N GLN A 293 -34.38 -4.37 4.35
CA GLN A 293 -33.88 -3.79 3.10
C GLN A 293 -32.43 -4.19 2.80
N PHE A 294 -31.58 -4.26 3.82
CA PHE A 294 -30.19 -4.69 3.70
C PHE A 294 -29.97 -6.19 3.92
N ASN A 295 -31.06 -6.97 3.96
CA ASN A 295 -31.06 -8.44 4.03
C ASN A 295 -30.41 -9.02 5.29
N TYR A 296 -30.61 -8.37 6.44
CA TYR A 296 -30.24 -8.88 7.75
C TYR A 296 -31.21 -9.99 8.15
N SER A 297 -30.69 -11.16 8.52
CA SER A 297 -31.49 -12.26 9.03
C SER A 297 -31.45 -12.31 10.57
N ALA A 298 -32.47 -12.93 11.18
CA ALA A 298 -32.49 -13.16 12.61
C ALA A 298 -31.29 -14.02 13.06
N GLU A 299 -30.89 -15.00 12.24
CA GLU A 299 -29.70 -15.82 12.47
C GLU A 299 -28.43 -14.97 12.44
N GLU A 300 -28.30 -14.05 11.49
CA GLU A 300 -27.13 -13.19 11.35
C GLU A 300 -27.03 -12.20 12.53
N LEU A 301 -28.18 -11.69 13.01
CA LEU A 301 -28.26 -10.85 14.21
C LEU A 301 -27.85 -11.61 15.48
N ASP A 302 -28.36 -12.83 15.68
CA ASP A 302 -28.10 -13.62 16.90
C ASP A 302 -26.72 -14.28 16.91
N SER A 303 -26.31 -14.93 15.82
CA SER A 303 -25.09 -15.73 15.78
C SER A 303 -23.82 -14.91 15.52
N VAL A 304 -23.95 -13.73 14.90
CA VAL A 304 -22.80 -12.91 14.52
C VAL A 304 -22.80 -11.56 15.24
N ILE A 305 -23.85 -10.74 15.11
CA ILE A 305 -23.85 -9.39 15.72
C ILE A 305 -23.86 -9.42 17.24
N ARG A 306 -24.71 -10.26 17.84
CA ARG A 306 -24.74 -10.40 19.30
C ARG A 306 -23.38 -10.84 19.84
N VAL A 307 -22.74 -11.83 19.20
CA VAL A 307 -21.41 -12.32 19.61
C VAL A 307 -20.35 -11.22 19.52
N LEU A 308 -20.34 -10.43 18.44
CA LEU A 308 -19.44 -9.29 18.30
C LEU A 308 -19.66 -8.24 19.38
N GLY A 309 -20.91 -7.93 19.69
CA GLY A 309 -21.27 -6.94 20.72
C GLY A 309 -20.98 -7.42 22.15
N GLU A 310 -21.24 -8.68 22.46
CA GLU A 310 -21.05 -9.26 23.79
C GLU A 310 -19.58 -9.62 24.07
N ASN A 311 -18.90 -10.24 23.11
CA ASN A 311 -17.57 -10.82 23.32
C ASN A 311 -16.43 -9.98 22.72
N GLY A 312 -16.72 -8.99 21.87
CA GLY A 312 -15.69 -8.22 21.17
C GLY A 312 -14.82 -9.05 20.22
N GLN A 313 -15.31 -10.20 19.77
CA GLN A 313 -14.60 -11.15 18.90
C GLN A 313 -15.53 -11.67 17.81
N GLU A 314 -14.96 -12.07 16.67
CA GLU A 314 -15.74 -12.67 15.59
C GLU A 314 -16.37 -13.99 16.01
N ALA A 315 -17.55 -14.28 15.47
CA ALA A 315 -18.24 -15.54 15.73
C ALA A 315 -17.45 -16.72 15.15
N VAL A 316 -17.21 -17.74 15.98
CA VAL A 316 -16.52 -18.96 15.58
C VAL A 316 -17.55 -20.04 15.26
N GLY A 317 -17.45 -20.61 14.05
CA GLY A 317 -18.25 -21.75 13.60
C GLY A 317 -17.36 -22.92 13.15
N SER A 318 -17.99 -24.04 12.79
CA SER A 318 -17.33 -25.23 12.25
C SER A 318 -18.06 -25.74 11.00
N MET A 319 -17.54 -26.80 10.38
CA MET A 319 -17.99 -27.37 9.10
C MET A 319 -17.71 -26.48 7.88
N GLY A 320 -17.89 -27.06 6.69
CA GLY A 320 -17.75 -26.35 5.41
C GLY A 320 -18.96 -25.48 5.09
N ASP A 321 -18.77 -24.50 4.21
CA ASP A 321 -19.88 -23.73 3.62
C ASP A 321 -20.55 -24.59 2.54
N ASP A 322 -21.68 -25.21 2.88
CA ASP A 322 -22.49 -26.05 1.99
C ASP A 322 -23.59 -25.24 1.26
N THR A 323 -23.61 -23.93 1.44
CA THR A 323 -24.57 -23.06 0.75
C THR A 323 -24.19 -22.85 -0.72
N PRO A 324 -25.18 -22.68 -1.62
CA PRO A 324 -24.88 -22.39 -3.02
C PRO A 324 -24.04 -21.12 -3.16
N PHE A 325 -23.16 -21.08 -4.18
CA PHE A 325 -22.54 -19.83 -4.60
C PHE A 325 -23.59 -18.74 -4.81
N ALA A 326 -23.26 -17.48 -4.50
CA ALA A 326 -24.24 -16.39 -4.48
C ALA A 326 -25.05 -16.28 -5.78
N VAL A 327 -24.38 -16.47 -6.93
CA VAL A 327 -24.99 -16.45 -8.27
C VAL A 327 -25.98 -17.61 -8.54
N LEU A 328 -25.85 -18.72 -7.82
CA LEU A 328 -26.71 -19.91 -7.92
C LEU A 328 -27.77 -19.97 -6.82
N SER A 329 -27.76 -19.02 -5.89
CA SER A 329 -28.70 -19.02 -4.77
C SER A 329 -30.11 -18.71 -5.25
N SER A 330 -31.10 -19.43 -4.74
CA SER A 330 -32.51 -19.11 -4.91
C SER A 330 -32.97 -17.97 -3.99
N GLN A 331 -32.13 -17.59 -3.02
CA GLN A 331 -32.40 -16.51 -2.07
C GLN A 331 -31.68 -15.23 -2.50
N PRO A 332 -32.21 -14.04 -2.17
CA PRO A 332 -31.50 -12.79 -2.40
C PRO A 332 -30.17 -12.79 -1.63
N ARG A 333 -29.08 -12.53 -2.35
CA ARG A 333 -27.74 -12.41 -1.78
C ARG A 333 -27.25 -10.98 -1.96
N ILE A 334 -26.57 -10.48 -0.94
CA ILE A 334 -25.92 -9.18 -0.98
C ILE A 334 -24.70 -9.21 -1.90
N ILE A 335 -24.34 -8.06 -2.48
CA ILE A 335 -23.24 -7.95 -3.44
C ILE A 335 -21.89 -8.41 -2.86
N TYR A 336 -21.71 -8.28 -1.55
CA TYR A 336 -20.50 -8.70 -0.84
C TYR A 336 -20.19 -10.20 -0.99
N ASP A 337 -21.21 -11.04 -1.17
CA ASP A 337 -21.02 -12.49 -1.30
C ASP A 337 -20.42 -12.93 -2.65
N TYR A 338 -20.39 -12.01 -3.62
CA TYR A 338 -19.73 -12.21 -4.90
C TYR A 338 -18.23 -11.93 -4.84
N PHE A 339 -17.76 -11.24 -3.81
CA PHE A 339 -16.34 -11.00 -3.57
C PHE A 339 -15.75 -12.12 -2.72
N ARG A 340 -14.61 -12.66 -3.15
CA ARG A 340 -13.83 -13.65 -2.38
C ARG A 340 -12.50 -13.04 -1.99
N GLN A 341 -12.13 -13.19 -0.72
CA GLN A 341 -10.82 -12.79 -0.23
C GLN A 341 -9.75 -13.60 -0.94
N GLN A 342 -8.77 -12.88 -1.50
CA GLN A 342 -7.53 -13.51 -1.94
C GLN A 342 -6.69 -13.88 -0.72
N PHE A 343 -5.93 -14.95 -0.84
CA PHE A 343 -4.97 -15.31 0.18
C PHE A 343 -3.70 -15.87 -0.43
N ALA A 344 -2.61 -15.64 0.27
CA ALA A 344 -1.29 -16.07 -0.13
C ALA A 344 -1.12 -17.58 0.08
N GLN A 345 -0.54 -18.25 -0.91
CA GLN A 345 -0.17 -19.65 -0.83
C GLN A 345 1.19 -19.84 -1.51
N VAL A 346 2.13 -20.47 -0.81
CA VAL A 346 3.48 -20.83 -1.31
C VAL A 346 4.38 -19.63 -1.64
N THR A 347 3.92 -18.69 -2.48
CA THR A 347 4.72 -17.58 -3.01
C THR A 347 5.16 -16.59 -1.93
N ASN A 348 4.25 -16.24 -1.02
CA ASN A 348 4.53 -15.45 0.16
C ASN A 348 3.82 -16.02 1.40
N PRO A 349 4.40 -15.91 2.61
CA PRO A 349 3.76 -16.37 3.83
C PRO A 349 2.68 -15.38 4.30
N PRO A 350 1.55 -15.87 4.83
CA PRO A 350 0.64 -15.04 5.63
C PRO A 350 1.27 -14.69 6.98
N ILE A 351 0.96 -13.49 7.49
CA ILE A 351 1.42 -12.98 8.79
C ILE A 351 0.47 -13.44 9.90
N ASP A 352 0.97 -13.68 11.11
CA ASP A 352 0.15 -13.95 12.29
C ASP A 352 -0.40 -12.65 12.89
N PRO A 353 -1.71 -12.36 12.77
CA PRO A 353 -2.27 -11.08 13.21
C PRO A 353 -2.31 -10.91 14.74
N LEU A 354 -2.08 -11.98 15.51
CA LEU A 354 -2.06 -11.95 16.97
C LEU A 354 -0.63 -11.84 17.50
N ARG A 355 0.26 -12.71 17.02
CA ARG A 355 1.65 -12.79 17.51
C ARG A 355 2.54 -11.70 16.92
N GLU A 356 2.27 -11.27 15.69
CA GLU A 356 3.05 -10.27 14.97
C GLU A 356 2.28 -8.95 14.83
N ALA A 357 1.28 -8.70 15.69
CA ALA A 357 0.42 -7.50 15.61
C ALA A 357 1.19 -6.17 15.57
N HIS A 358 2.39 -6.11 16.16
CA HIS A 358 3.25 -4.92 16.20
C HIS A 358 3.77 -4.48 14.81
N VAL A 359 3.85 -5.37 13.82
CA VAL A 359 4.25 -5.01 12.44
C VAL A 359 3.08 -4.57 11.56
N MET A 360 1.86 -4.76 12.07
CA MET A 360 0.60 -4.43 11.42
C MET A 360 0.03 -3.11 11.97
N SER A 361 -0.75 -2.41 11.15
CA SER A 361 -1.45 -1.20 11.58
C SER A 361 -2.72 -0.99 10.74
N LEU A 362 -3.77 -0.52 11.42
CA LEU A 362 -5.03 -0.03 10.82
C LEU A 362 -5.12 1.51 10.90
N ALA A 363 -4.06 2.17 11.37
CA ALA A 363 -4.01 3.61 11.43
C ALA A 363 -4.30 4.19 10.04
N THR A 364 -5.28 5.08 9.99
CA THR A 364 -5.78 5.69 8.77
C THR A 364 -5.55 7.18 8.87
N SER A 365 -5.07 7.76 7.79
CA SER A 365 -4.95 9.21 7.64
C SER A 365 -5.81 9.67 6.48
N ILE A 366 -6.54 10.77 6.68
CA ILE A 366 -7.36 11.40 5.65
C ILE A 366 -6.95 12.88 5.50
N GLY A 367 -7.07 13.38 4.29
CA GLY A 367 -6.74 14.71 3.81
C GLY A 367 -6.32 14.65 2.34
N ARG A 368 -5.82 15.77 1.83
CA ARG A 368 -5.33 15.87 0.44
C ARG A 368 -3.90 15.35 0.37
N GLU A 369 -3.62 14.48 -0.59
CA GLU A 369 -2.26 14.03 -0.89
C GLU A 369 -1.55 15.08 -1.75
N MET A 370 -0.29 15.34 -1.40
CA MET A 370 0.55 16.36 -2.02
C MET A 370 1.68 15.71 -2.82
N ASN A 371 2.49 16.54 -3.46
CA ASN A 371 3.60 16.09 -4.28
C ASN A 371 4.76 15.56 -3.41
N VAL A 372 5.08 14.28 -3.56
CA VAL A 372 6.10 13.56 -2.78
C VAL A 372 7.52 14.16 -2.90
N PHE A 373 7.82 14.87 -4.00
CA PHE A 373 9.11 15.51 -4.23
C PHE A 373 9.34 16.78 -3.40
N CYS A 374 8.28 17.36 -2.83
CA CYS A 374 8.36 18.59 -2.06
C CYS A 374 8.08 18.28 -0.59
N GLU A 375 8.99 18.68 0.31
CA GLU A 375 8.81 18.52 1.76
C GLU A 375 8.59 19.90 2.39
N ALA A 376 7.34 20.19 2.76
CA ALA A 376 6.95 21.48 3.33
C ALA A 376 5.85 21.33 4.37
N GLU A 377 5.82 22.25 5.34
CA GLU A 377 4.84 22.27 6.43
C GLU A 377 3.38 22.19 5.95
N GLY A 378 3.04 22.91 4.86
CA GLY A 378 1.69 22.94 4.31
C GLY A 378 1.19 21.59 3.77
N GLN A 379 2.05 20.56 3.68
CA GLN A 379 1.67 19.20 3.30
C GLN A 379 1.35 18.31 4.52
N ALA A 380 1.50 18.83 5.74
CA ALA A 380 1.25 18.07 6.96
C ALA A 380 -0.23 18.02 7.37
N HIS A 381 -1.12 18.86 6.80
CA HIS A 381 -2.55 18.90 7.14
C HIS A 381 -3.24 17.57 6.88
N ARG A 382 -3.63 16.89 7.97
CA ARG A 382 -4.32 15.60 7.91
C ARG A 382 -5.07 15.30 9.21
N LEU A 383 -6.05 14.42 9.11
CA LEU A 383 -6.75 13.81 10.21
C LEU A 383 -6.27 12.37 10.37
N SER A 384 -5.79 12.01 11.55
CA SER A 384 -5.25 10.67 11.85
C SER A 384 -6.08 9.99 12.93
N PHE A 385 -6.40 8.72 12.70
CA PHE A 385 -7.19 7.90 13.61
C PHE A 385 -6.81 6.41 13.50
N LYS A 386 -7.16 5.63 14.54
CA LYS A 386 -6.60 4.29 14.75
C LYS A 386 -7.17 3.19 13.84
N SER A 387 -8.37 3.39 13.29
CA SER A 387 -9.12 2.35 12.57
C SER A 387 -9.95 2.93 11.43
N PRO A 388 -10.05 2.28 10.26
CA PRO A 388 -10.95 2.71 9.19
C PRO A 388 -12.45 2.53 9.55
N ILE A 389 -12.76 1.86 10.66
CA ILE A 389 -14.12 1.76 11.20
C ILE A 389 -14.33 2.95 12.13
N LEU A 390 -15.30 3.78 11.78
CA LEU A 390 -15.64 5.00 12.51
C LEU A 390 -16.87 4.73 13.37
N LEU A 391 -16.79 5.04 14.67
CA LEU A 391 -17.99 5.16 15.51
C LEU A 391 -18.78 6.41 15.13
N TYR A 392 -20.01 6.52 15.62
CA TYR A 392 -20.84 7.71 15.40
C TYR A 392 -20.11 9.01 15.82
N SER A 393 -19.46 8.99 16.99
CA SER A 393 -18.70 10.10 17.51
C SER A 393 -17.51 10.47 16.60
N ASP A 394 -16.74 9.49 16.14
CA ASP A 394 -15.62 9.70 15.21
C ASP A 394 -16.12 10.32 13.90
N PHE A 395 -17.20 9.77 13.34
CA PHE A 395 -17.80 10.25 12.10
C PHE A 395 -18.31 11.68 12.22
N LYS A 396 -18.96 12.03 13.34
CA LYS A 396 -19.41 13.40 13.63
C LYS A 396 -18.23 14.36 13.80
N GLN A 397 -17.18 13.96 14.53
CA GLN A 397 -15.98 14.78 14.67
C GLN A 397 -15.32 15.06 13.31
N LEU A 398 -15.25 14.07 12.42
CA LEU A 398 -14.68 14.22 11.07
C LEU A 398 -15.52 15.13 10.17
N THR A 399 -16.84 14.99 10.21
CA THR A 399 -17.74 15.65 9.24
C THR A 399 -18.17 17.06 9.64
N THR A 400 -17.98 17.46 10.89
CA THR A 400 -18.38 18.78 11.41
C THR A 400 -17.23 19.79 11.49
N MET A 401 -16.01 19.40 11.07
CA MET A 401 -14.88 20.30 11.06
C MET A 401 -15.08 21.47 10.09
N SER A 402 -14.87 22.69 10.56
CA SER A 402 -15.08 23.92 9.79
C SER A 402 -13.87 24.33 8.94
N GLU A 403 -12.71 23.70 9.13
CA GLU A 403 -11.49 24.01 8.39
C GLU A 403 -11.61 23.60 6.91
N HIS A 404 -11.17 24.48 6.00
CA HIS A 404 -11.24 24.24 4.55
C HIS A 404 -10.55 22.92 4.12
N HIS A 405 -9.49 22.52 4.83
CA HIS A 405 -8.75 21.29 4.56
C HIS A 405 -9.54 20.00 4.84
N TYR A 406 -10.66 20.08 5.57
CA TYR A 406 -11.47 18.93 5.99
C TYR A 406 -12.94 19.07 5.60
N ARG A 407 -13.25 19.91 4.61
CA ARG A 407 -14.62 20.11 4.13
C ARG A 407 -15.25 18.76 3.74
N ALA A 408 -16.32 18.40 4.45
CA ALA A 408 -17.13 17.23 4.16
C ALA A 408 -18.40 17.60 3.39
N ASP A 409 -18.74 16.81 2.39
CA ASP A 409 -20.01 16.93 1.68
C ASP A 409 -20.62 15.53 1.46
N TRP A 410 -21.95 15.46 1.52
CA TRP A 410 -22.72 14.22 1.42
C TRP A 410 -23.24 14.01 0.00
N LEU A 411 -22.94 12.84 -0.53
CA LEU A 411 -23.52 12.31 -1.74
C LEU A 411 -24.49 11.19 -1.36
N ASP A 412 -25.77 11.48 -1.54
CA ASP A 412 -26.83 10.50 -1.35
C ASP A 412 -26.74 9.42 -2.45
N ILE A 413 -26.48 8.18 -2.05
CA ILE A 413 -26.38 7.02 -2.94
C ILE A 413 -27.69 6.22 -3.01
N THR A 414 -28.83 6.87 -2.76
CA THR A 414 -30.17 6.33 -3.00
C THR A 414 -30.82 6.92 -4.25
N PHE A 415 -31.73 6.19 -4.89
CA PHE A 415 -32.40 6.62 -6.11
C PHE A 415 -33.85 6.16 -6.18
N ASP A 416 -34.70 6.95 -6.84
CA ASP A 416 -36.08 6.57 -7.11
C ASP A 416 -36.15 5.63 -8.32
N VAL A 417 -36.63 4.41 -8.10
CA VAL A 417 -36.72 3.37 -9.14
C VAL A 417 -37.76 3.67 -10.21
N THR A 418 -38.68 4.61 -9.96
CA THR A 418 -39.71 5.03 -10.91
C THR A 418 -39.21 6.11 -11.87
N GLU A 419 -38.17 6.85 -11.48
CA GLU A 419 -37.61 7.96 -12.26
C GLU A 419 -36.36 7.57 -13.05
N THR A 420 -35.56 6.63 -12.53
CA THR A 420 -34.27 6.28 -13.13
C THR A 420 -33.92 4.80 -12.95
N THR A 421 -32.88 4.37 -13.66
CA THR A 421 -32.31 3.02 -13.54
C THR A 421 -31.05 3.05 -12.68
N LEU A 422 -30.64 1.88 -12.18
CA LEU A 422 -29.39 1.74 -11.42
C LEU A 422 -28.16 2.19 -12.24
N ASP A 423 -28.08 1.81 -13.53
CA ASP A 423 -26.97 2.19 -14.41
C ASP A 423 -26.87 3.72 -14.59
N ALA A 424 -27.99 4.36 -14.90
CA ALA A 424 -28.05 5.82 -15.05
C ALA A 424 -27.73 6.53 -13.72
N THR A 425 -28.19 5.98 -12.59
CA THR A 425 -27.89 6.49 -11.25
C THR A 425 -26.40 6.45 -10.96
N VAL A 426 -25.74 5.31 -11.17
CA VAL A 426 -24.29 5.16 -10.89
C VAL A 426 -23.47 6.15 -11.71
N LYS A 427 -23.81 6.34 -12.99
CA LYS A 427 -23.16 7.34 -13.85
C LYS A 427 -23.36 8.76 -13.30
N ALA A 428 -24.60 9.11 -12.93
CA ALA A 428 -24.91 10.42 -12.35
C ALA A 428 -24.22 10.65 -11.00
N LEU A 429 -24.06 9.61 -10.16
CA LEU A 429 -23.32 9.69 -8.91
C LEU A 429 -21.83 9.98 -9.16
N CYS A 430 -21.22 9.33 -10.16
CA CYS A 430 -19.85 9.61 -10.56
C CYS A 430 -19.66 11.05 -11.02
N ASP A 431 -20.56 11.57 -11.86
CA ASP A 431 -20.49 12.95 -12.36
C ASP A 431 -20.68 13.97 -11.22
N LYS A 432 -21.60 13.70 -10.29
CA LYS A 432 -21.79 14.53 -9.08
C LYS A 432 -20.58 14.51 -8.18
N ALA A 433 -20.01 13.34 -7.91
CA ALA A 433 -18.81 13.19 -7.10
C ALA A 433 -17.64 13.98 -7.69
N GLU A 434 -17.44 13.89 -9.00
CA GLU A 434 -16.43 14.67 -9.72
C GLU A 434 -16.63 16.18 -9.48
N GLN A 435 -17.85 16.68 -9.69
CA GLN A 435 -18.14 18.10 -9.50
C GLN A 435 -17.95 18.57 -8.06
N MET A 436 -18.34 17.76 -7.07
CA MET A 436 -18.15 18.05 -5.65
C MET A 436 -16.67 18.19 -5.30
N VAL A 437 -15.84 17.24 -5.74
CA VAL A 437 -14.39 17.30 -5.51
C VAL A 437 -13.75 18.50 -6.21
N ARG A 438 -14.16 18.82 -7.46
CA ARG A 438 -13.72 20.04 -8.16
C ARG A 438 -14.11 21.32 -7.42
N ASN A 439 -15.25 21.31 -6.73
CA ASN A 439 -15.72 22.41 -5.90
C ASN A 439 -15.03 22.47 -4.52
N GLY A 440 -14.05 21.60 -4.25
CA GLY A 440 -13.24 21.61 -3.02
C GLY A 440 -13.74 20.72 -1.90
N THR A 441 -14.60 19.74 -2.17
CA THR A 441 -14.91 18.67 -1.21
C THR A 441 -13.66 17.83 -0.96
N VAL A 442 -13.22 17.72 0.31
CA VAL A 442 -12.09 16.85 0.69
C VAL A 442 -12.59 15.53 1.24
N LEU A 443 -13.66 15.53 2.04
CA LEU A 443 -14.27 14.33 2.60
C LEU A 443 -15.61 14.08 1.90
N LEU A 444 -15.60 13.17 0.92
CA LEU A 444 -16.80 12.80 0.17
C LEU A 444 -17.53 11.65 0.89
N VAL A 445 -18.62 11.95 1.57
CA VAL A 445 -19.44 10.97 2.29
C VAL A 445 -20.47 10.36 1.34
N LEU A 446 -20.38 9.06 1.07
CA LEU A 446 -21.40 8.30 0.35
C LEU A 446 -22.39 7.75 1.38
N SER A 447 -23.65 8.19 1.35
CA SER A 447 -24.66 7.83 2.35
C SER A 447 -25.87 7.15 1.75
N ASP A 448 -26.25 5.99 2.27
CA ASP A 448 -27.45 5.26 1.86
C ASP A 448 -28.66 5.46 2.81
N ARG A 449 -28.61 6.48 3.67
CA ARG A 449 -29.61 6.73 4.72
C ARG A 449 -30.99 7.14 4.22
N ASN A 450 -31.13 7.68 3.02
CA ASN A 450 -32.40 8.25 2.56
C ASN A 450 -33.30 7.20 1.89
N ILE A 451 -33.49 6.05 2.53
CA ILE A 451 -34.34 4.98 2.00
C ILE A 451 -35.81 5.35 2.19
N ALA A 452 -36.61 5.14 1.14
CA ALA A 452 -38.06 5.32 1.17
C ALA A 452 -38.73 4.26 0.29
N LYS A 453 -40.07 4.23 0.30
CA LYS A 453 -40.86 3.20 -0.41
C LYS A 453 -40.46 2.99 -1.88
N ASN A 454 -40.17 4.07 -2.61
CA ASN A 454 -39.73 4.01 -4.02
C ASN A 454 -38.23 4.31 -4.18
N ARG A 455 -37.53 4.58 -3.07
CA ARG A 455 -36.16 5.09 -3.06
C ARG A 455 -35.23 4.03 -2.50
N LEU A 456 -34.52 3.34 -3.38
CA LEU A 456 -33.65 2.23 -3.04
C LEU A 456 -32.17 2.64 -2.98
N PRO A 457 -31.36 2.01 -2.14
CA PRO A 457 -29.93 2.27 -2.09
C PRO A 457 -29.20 1.63 -3.26
N VAL A 458 -28.25 2.35 -3.85
CA VAL A 458 -27.20 1.75 -4.67
C VAL A 458 -26.30 0.92 -3.75
N PRO A 459 -25.97 -0.35 -4.08
CA PRO A 459 -25.07 -1.14 -3.26
C PRO A 459 -23.74 -0.39 -3.01
N ALA A 460 -23.36 -0.22 -1.74
CA ALA A 460 -22.22 0.63 -1.38
C ALA A 460 -20.90 0.28 -2.10
N PRO A 461 -20.50 -1.01 -2.28
CA PRO A 461 -19.32 -1.37 -3.07
C PRO A 461 -19.45 -1.04 -4.57
N MET A 462 -20.66 -0.94 -5.10
CA MET A 462 -20.83 -0.49 -6.48
C MET A 462 -20.57 1.01 -6.58
N ALA A 463 -21.13 1.80 -5.66
CA ALA A 463 -20.94 3.24 -5.60
C ALA A 463 -19.47 3.62 -5.35
N VAL A 464 -18.82 2.98 -4.36
CA VAL A 464 -17.41 3.24 -4.03
C VAL A 464 -16.50 2.93 -5.22
N GLY A 465 -16.61 1.74 -5.82
CA GLY A 465 -15.78 1.35 -6.95
C GLY A 465 -15.95 2.26 -8.17
N ALA A 466 -17.20 2.65 -8.48
CA ALA A 466 -17.49 3.54 -9.59
C ALA A 466 -16.94 4.96 -9.35
N VAL A 467 -17.18 5.54 -8.16
CA VAL A 467 -16.68 6.87 -7.80
C VAL A 467 -15.15 6.88 -7.72
N GLN A 468 -14.53 5.87 -7.09
CA GLN A 468 -13.08 5.72 -7.06
C GLN A 468 -12.50 5.75 -8.47
N THR A 469 -13.02 4.91 -9.37
CA THR A 469 -12.51 4.79 -10.74
C THR A 469 -12.63 6.11 -11.47
N ARG A 470 -13.79 6.77 -11.37
CA ARG A 470 -14.00 8.09 -11.98
C ARG A 470 -13.00 9.14 -11.44
N LEU A 471 -12.80 9.21 -10.14
CA LEU A 471 -11.88 10.18 -9.54
C LEU A 471 -10.42 9.90 -9.93
N VAL A 472 -10.03 8.63 -10.16
CA VAL A 472 -8.70 8.30 -10.68
C VAL A 472 -8.56 8.72 -12.13
N GLU A 473 -9.53 8.40 -12.98
CA GLU A 473 -9.53 8.77 -14.40
C GLU A 473 -9.50 10.29 -14.63
N GLN A 474 -10.15 11.04 -13.74
CA GLN A 474 -10.22 12.50 -13.80
C GLN A 474 -9.10 13.21 -13.03
N SER A 475 -8.11 12.46 -12.50
CA SER A 475 -6.99 13.03 -11.73
C SER A 475 -7.44 13.85 -10.51
N LEU A 476 -8.45 13.35 -9.78
CA LEU A 476 -9.02 13.99 -8.58
C LEU A 476 -8.88 13.13 -7.33
N ARG A 477 -8.47 11.86 -7.45
CA ARG A 477 -8.49 10.91 -6.32
C ARG A 477 -7.59 11.30 -5.15
N CYS A 478 -6.44 11.95 -5.40
CA CYS A 478 -5.55 12.45 -4.36
C CYS A 478 -6.07 13.73 -3.68
N ASP A 479 -7.12 14.38 -4.20
CA ASP A 479 -7.71 15.59 -3.64
C ASP A 479 -8.90 15.33 -2.71
N ALA A 480 -9.42 14.09 -2.69
CA ALA A 480 -10.55 13.72 -1.85
C ALA A 480 -10.40 12.32 -1.27
N ASN A 481 -10.99 12.13 -0.09
CA ASN A 481 -11.15 10.85 0.54
C ASN A 481 -12.62 10.49 0.54
N ILE A 482 -12.91 9.25 0.19
CA ILE A 482 -14.27 8.72 0.26
C ILE A 482 -14.52 8.41 1.75
N ILE A 483 -15.76 8.47 2.22
CA ILE A 483 -16.23 7.88 3.49
C ILE A 483 -17.56 7.22 3.15
N VAL A 484 -17.86 6.06 3.75
CA VAL A 484 -19.10 5.35 3.45
C VAL A 484 -19.91 5.25 4.73
N GLU A 485 -21.10 5.85 4.71
CA GLU A 485 -22.13 5.71 5.71
C GLU A 485 -23.18 4.75 5.14
N THR A 486 -23.19 3.50 5.60
CA THR A 486 -24.04 2.46 5.01
C THR A 486 -24.73 1.58 6.02
N GLY A 487 -26.02 1.32 5.81
CA GLY A 487 -26.77 0.30 6.55
C GLY A 487 -26.47 -1.14 6.13
N SER A 488 -25.64 -1.36 5.09
CA SER A 488 -25.29 -2.70 4.58
C SER A 488 -24.06 -3.33 5.24
N ALA A 489 -23.25 -2.52 5.93
CA ALA A 489 -21.99 -2.91 6.53
C ALA A 489 -22.17 -3.23 8.02
N ALA A 490 -22.66 -4.42 8.36
CA ALA A 490 -22.50 -4.88 9.73
C ALA A 490 -22.05 -6.32 9.94
N ILE A 491 -22.14 -7.27 8.99
CA ILE A 491 -22.11 -8.69 9.43
C ILE A 491 -21.30 -9.72 8.63
N ARG A 492 -20.38 -9.27 7.77
CA ARG A 492 -19.18 -10.09 7.44
C ARG A 492 -17.98 -9.18 7.55
N ILE A 493 -17.72 -8.73 8.78
CA ILE A 493 -16.78 -7.64 9.14
C ILE A 493 -15.52 -7.72 8.29
N THR A 494 -14.83 -8.85 8.25
CA THR A 494 -13.58 -8.93 7.49
C THR A 494 -13.79 -8.85 5.96
N LEU A 495 -14.79 -9.53 5.37
CA LEU A 495 -15.03 -9.53 3.91
C LEU A 495 -15.70 -8.24 3.38
N ARG A 496 -16.67 -7.66 4.09
CA ARG A 496 -17.40 -6.45 3.66
C ARG A 496 -16.58 -5.19 3.84
N TYR A 497 -15.83 -5.08 4.95
CA TYR A 497 -14.83 -4.03 5.08
C TYR A 497 -13.74 -4.24 4.04
N CYS A 498 -13.17 -5.45 3.90
CA CYS A 498 -12.14 -5.68 2.89
C CYS A 498 -12.61 -5.39 1.46
N SER A 499 -13.87 -5.60 1.07
CA SER A 499 -14.32 -5.31 -0.31
C SER A 499 -14.60 -3.83 -0.56
N ALA A 500 -15.22 -3.11 0.38
CA ALA A 500 -15.37 -1.65 0.30
C ALA A 500 -14.01 -0.92 0.44
N LEU A 501 -13.10 -1.50 1.23
CA LEU A 501 -11.74 -1.01 1.42
C LEU A 501 -10.80 -1.41 0.28
N ALA A 502 -10.94 -2.59 -0.36
CA ALA A 502 -10.16 -3.04 -1.52
C ALA A 502 -10.41 -2.18 -2.77
N GLN A 503 -11.59 -1.58 -2.85
CA GLN A 503 -11.89 -0.59 -3.88
C GLN A 503 -11.27 0.77 -3.58
N ARG A 504 -10.65 0.95 -2.41
CA ARG A 504 -9.62 1.97 -2.18
C ARG A 504 -8.25 1.30 -2.26
N PRO A 505 -7.32 1.84 -3.03
CA PRO A 505 -5.99 1.28 -3.02
C PRO A 505 -5.27 1.50 -1.66
N SER A 506 -5.78 2.33 -0.72
CA SER A 506 -5.10 2.67 0.56
C SER A 506 -5.40 1.76 1.74
N ILE A 507 -6.40 0.87 1.68
CA ILE A 507 -6.79 0.10 2.86
C ILE A 507 -6.77 -1.40 2.58
N ARG A 508 -5.87 -2.04 3.32
CA ARG A 508 -5.35 -3.40 3.19
C ARG A 508 -6.44 -4.44 3.36
N THR A 509 -6.50 -5.41 2.45
CA THR A 509 -7.30 -6.62 2.63
C THR A 509 -6.43 -7.77 3.13
N TRP A 510 -6.87 -8.41 4.21
CA TRP A 510 -6.14 -9.47 4.90
C TRP A 510 -6.37 -10.85 4.28
N PRO A 511 -5.32 -11.68 4.14
CA PRO A 511 -5.45 -13.13 4.09
C PRO A 511 -5.67 -13.69 5.51
N THR A 512 -6.82 -14.29 5.79
CA THR A 512 -6.99 -15.12 7.00
C THR A 512 -6.49 -16.55 6.74
N LYS A 513 -5.68 -17.08 7.66
CA LYS A 513 -5.36 -18.52 7.72
C LYS A 513 -6.63 -19.28 8.13
N ARG A 514 -7.20 -20.10 7.24
CA ARG A 514 -8.00 -21.24 7.68
C ARG A 514 -7.04 -22.39 8.02
N TRP A 515 -7.01 -22.77 9.29
CA TRP A 515 -6.39 -24.02 9.70
C TRP A 515 -7.20 -25.17 9.08
N GLY A 516 -6.58 -25.96 8.22
CA GLY A 516 -7.11 -27.26 7.84
C GLY A 516 -6.76 -28.26 8.93
N VAL A 517 -7.76 -28.78 9.64
CA VAL A 517 -8.23 -30.18 9.66
C VAL A 517 -9.65 -30.16 10.20
#